data_AF-D0LNC8-F1
#
_entry.id   AF-D0LNC8-F1
#
_cell.length_a   1.000
_cell.length_b   1.000
_cell.length_c   1.000
_cell.angle_alpha   90.00
_cell.angle_beta   90.00
_cell.angle_gamma   90.00
#
_symmetry.space_group_name_H-M   'P 1'
#
loop_
_entity.id
_entity.type
_entity.pdbx_description
1 polymer ?
#
loop_
_entity_poly.entity_id
_entity_poly.type
_entity_poly.pdbx_seq_one_letter_code
_entity_poly.pdbx_strand_id
1 'polypeptide(L)'
;MQHVDSFQYPALAWTREGQPFHPAPRCVGWRVFRCVTRGRPTLVYDAEGPLHLDLDCDFNALRECAGPGRYVLHQVDAGGSDVADAPAAYVTVPERESRPQANQNGQAAVQLALATQQQTIEVLSGLLTHLVNGTATLQKATAELLASGSDAVSIASGAGLPEHVAALMPKGDDAAKGGSGLEGLLNSPVVASALMGLAQAMQPPKPAPAPNPERKAES
;
A
#
# COMPACT_ATOMS: atom_id res chain seq x y z
N MET A 1 53.73 2.09 2.17
CA MET A 1 52.64 2.37 1.22
C MET A 1 51.34 2.25 1.99
N GLN A 2 50.81 3.40 2.41
CA GLN A 2 49.60 3.47 3.23
C GLN A 2 48.38 3.09 2.39
N HIS A 3 47.52 2.26 2.98
CA HIS A 3 46.17 1.99 2.49
C HIS A 3 45.47 3.33 2.25
N VAL A 4 45.06 3.58 1.00
CA VAL A 4 44.11 4.65 0.71
C VAL A 4 42.76 4.06 1.06
N ASP A 5 42.33 4.31 2.30
CA ASP A 5 41.01 3.94 2.76
C ASP A 5 39.97 4.46 1.77
N SER A 6 39.13 3.55 1.31
CA SER A 6 37.94 3.86 0.51
C SER A 6 37.14 4.94 1.25
N PHE A 7 37.19 6.17 0.76
CA PHE A 7 36.32 7.27 1.20
C PHE A 7 34.88 6.92 0.80
N GLN A 8 34.27 6.05 1.59
CA GLN A 8 32.87 5.70 1.45
C GLN A 8 32.08 6.81 2.13
N TYR A 9 31.99 7.97 1.46
CA TYR A 9 31.16 9.09 1.89
C TYR A 9 29.72 8.61 2.05
N PRO A 10 29.16 8.55 3.28
CA PRO A 10 27.80 8.10 3.50
C PRO A 10 26.87 9.19 2.92
N ALA A 11 26.30 8.89 1.76
CA ALA A 11 25.75 9.86 0.82
C ALA A 11 24.57 10.68 1.37
N LEU A 12 24.87 11.84 1.95
CA LEU A 12 23.91 12.95 2.08
C LEU A 12 23.58 13.59 0.73
N ALA A 13 24.49 13.44 -0.24
CA ALA A 13 24.50 14.18 -1.47
C ALA A 13 24.18 13.24 -2.65
N TRP A 14 23.05 13.50 -3.31
CA TRP A 14 22.74 12.92 -4.62
C TRP A 14 22.75 14.02 -5.67
N THR A 15 23.14 13.66 -6.90
CA THR A 15 22.90 14.54 -8.05
C THR A 15 21.39 14.67 -8.30
N ARG A 16 20.99 15.60 -9.16
CA ARG A 16 19.58 15.75 -9.57
C ARG A 16 19.03 14.46 -10.21
N GLU A 17 19.89 13.67 -10.82
CA GLU A 17 19.61 12.39 -11.47
C GLU A 17 19.63 11.19 -10.49
N GLY A 18 19.84 11.46 -9.20
CA GLY A 18 19.89 10.43 -8.15
C GLY A 18 21.21 9.63 -8.12
N GLN A 19 22.25 10.10 -8.80
CA GLN A 19 23.56 9.45 -8.77
C GLN A 19 24.33 9.80 -7.49
N PRO A 20 25.22 8.93 -7.00
CA PRO A 20 26.13 9.25 -5.92
C PRO A 20 26.95 10.51 -6.26
N PHE A 21 26.91 11.49 -5.37
CA PHE A 21 27.57 12.76 -5.58
C PHE A 21 28.99 12.75 -4.98
N HIS A 22 29.97 13.25 -5.73
CA HIS A 22 31.34 13.40 -5.25
C HIS A 22 31.64 14.89 -5.04
N PRO A 23 31.89 15.33 -3.79
CA PRO A 23 32.28 16.71 -3.52
C PRO A 23 33.60 17.07 -4.23
N ALA A 24 33.74 18.34 -4.59
CA ALA A 24 34.96 18.89 -5.12
C ALA A 24 36.08 18.82 -4.07
N PRO A 25 37.36 18.65 -4.46
CA PRO A 25 38.47 18.49 -3.49
C PRO A 25 38.68 19.67 -2.54
N ARG A 26 38.14 20.84 -2.86
CA ARG A 26 38.22 22.07 -2.04
C ARG A 26 37.02 22.26 -1.12
N CYS A 27 36.01 21.40 -1.24
CA CYS A 27 34.82 21.42 -0.40
C CYS A 27 35.19 20.96 1.02
N VAL A 28 34.85 21.76 2.01
CA VAL A 28 35.00 21.41 3.43
C VAL A 28 33.65 21.21 4.12
N GLY A 29 32.56 21.62 3.48
CA GLY A 29 31.23 21.53 4.05
C GLY A 29 30.12 21.96 3.09
N TRP A 30 28.92 22.08 3.64
CA TRP A 30 27.68 22.31 2.91
C TRP A 30 26.95 23.53 3.44
N ARG A 31 26.54 24.42 2.53
CA ARG A 31 25.56 25.46 2.80
C ARG A 31 24.18 24.97 2.40
N VAL A 32 23.23 25.04 3.33
CA VAL A 32 21.91 24.40 3.18
C VAL A 32 20.85 25.39 2.69
N PHE A 33 20.17 25.05 1.61
CA PHE A 33 19.02 25.79 1.08
C PHE A 33 17.78 24.90 1.09
N ARG A 34 16.64 25.41 1.53
CA ARG A 34 15.36 24.69 1.50
C ARG A 34 14.66 24.90 0.17
N CYS A 35 14.29 23.81 -0.47
CA CYS A 35 13.44 23.84 -1.65
C CYS A 35 12.00 24.20 -1.24
N VAL A 36 11.47 25.23 -1.89
CA VAL A 36 10.05 25.61 -1.77
C VAL A 36 9.28 25.06 -2.97
N THR A 37 7.99 24.76 -2.80
CA THR A 37 7.12 24.20 -3.87
C THR A 37 7.05 25.11 -5.09
N ARG A 38 7.22 26.42 -4.90
CA ARG A 38 7.30 27.43 -5.97
C ARG A 38 8.32 28.49 -5.59
N GLY A 39 9.22 28.82 -6.50
CA GLY A 39 10.21 29.87 -6.33
C GLY A 39 11.65 29.35 -6.24
N ARG A 40 12.56 30.25 -5.85
CA ARG A 40 13.97 29.93 -5.65
C ARG A 40 14.17 29.27 -4.28
N PRO A 41 15.10 28.31 -4.15
CA PRO A 41 15.49 27.78 -2.84
C PRO A 41 15.89 28.89 -1.88
N THR A 42 15.49 28.76 -0.62
CA THR A 42 15.74 29.77 0.42
C THR A 42 16.86 29.29 1.34
N LEU A 43 17.82 30.15 1.67
CA LEU A 43 18.89 29.83 2.60
C LEU A 43 18.31 29.49 3.97
N VAL A 44 18.78 28.38 4.56
CA VAL A 44 18.42 27.98 5.93
C VAL A 44 19.37 28.67 6.90
N TYR A 45 18.83 29.15 8.02
CA TYR A 45 19.58 29.82 9.07
C TYR A 45 19.45 29.03 10.38
N ASP A 46 20.56 28.92 11.10
CA ASP A 46 20.66 28.51 12.49
C ASP A 46 20.75 29.75 13.41
N ALA A 47 20.80 29.54 14.72
CA ALA A 47 20.95 30.59 15.72
C ALA A 47 22.20 31.47 15.49
N GLU A 48 23.27 30.91 14.92
CA GLU A 48 24.54 31.61 14.69
C GLU A 48 24.66 32.28 13.30
N GLY A 49 23.73 32.01 12.38
CA GLY A 49 23.79 32.53 11.00
C GLY A 49 23.34 31.51 9.96
N PRO A 50 23.79 31.63 8.68
CA PRO A 50 23.52 30.61 7.66
C PRO A 50 23.91 29.21 8.14
N LEU A 51 23.06 28.22 7.88
CA LEU A 51 23.34 26.85 8.28
C LEU A 51 24.46 26.28 7.40
N HIS A 52 25.59 26.00 8.04
CA HIS A 52 26.73 25.29 7.49
C HIS A 52 26.86 23.92 8.17
N LEU A 53 27.03 22.88 7.36
CA LEU A 53 27.25 21.53 7.85
C LEU A 53 28.62 21.02 7.39
N ASP A 54 29.25 20.18 8.20
CA ASP A 54 30.52 19.55 7.85
C ASP A 54 30.38 18.59 6.66
N LEU A 55 31.47 18.37 5.92
CA LEU A 55 31.46 17.48 4.74
C LEU A 55 30.97 16.06 5.07
N ASP A 56 31.36 15.57 6.24
CA ASP A 56 31.06 14.23 6.77
C ASP A 56 29.77 14.18 7.59
N CYS A 57 28.95 15.23 7.57
CA CYS A 57 27.70 15.22 8.31
C CYS A 57 26.78 14.11 7.79
N ASP A 58 25.92 13.61 8.66
CA ASP A 58 24.96 12.57 8.30
C ASP A 58 23.55 13.16 8.12
N PHE A 59 22.66 12.30 7.64
CA PHE A 59 21.27 12.65 7.44
C PHE A 59 20.53 13.01 8.74
N ASN A 60 20.97 12.51 9.90
CA ASN A 60 20.37 12.87 11.18
C ASN A 60 20.76 14.28 11.61
N ALA A 61 22.02 14.66 11.46
CA ALA A 61 22.50 16.00 11.75
C ALA A 61 21.74 17.05 10.92
N LEU A 62 21.60 16.83 9.61
CA LEU A 62 20.80 17.72 8.76
C LEU A 62 19.35 17.81 9.25
N ARG A 63 18.74 16.69 9.65
CA ARG A 63 17.37 16.67 10.17
C ARG A 63 17.26 17.45 11.49
N GLU A 64 18.22 17.31 12.39
CA GLU A 64 18.22 18.00 13.69
C GLU A 64 18.35 19.51 13.52
N CYS A 65 19.18 19.97 12.59
CA CYS A 65 19.38 21.40 12.34
C CYS A 65 18.27 22.03 11.47
N ALA A 66 17.90 21.37 10.36
CA ALA A 66 17.03 21.97 9.33
C ALA A 66 15.58 21.44 9.33
N GLY A 67 15.31 20.36 10.06
CA GLY A 67 14.02 19.66 10.06
C GLY A 67 13.79 18.81 8.80
N PRO A 68 12.55 18.30 8.62
CA PRO A 68 12.18 17.56 7.43
C PRO A 68 11.89 18.47 6.23
N GLY A 69 12.12 17.96 5.02
CA GLY A 69 11.89 18.70 3.78
C GLY A 69 12.82 18.32 2.64
N ARG A 70 12.79 19.10 1.57
CA ARG A 70 13.71 18.97 0.44
C ARG A 70 14.74 20.10 0.52
N TYR A 71 16.02 19.76 0.36
CA TYR A 71 17.10 20.73 0.47
C TYR A 71 18.07 20.62 -0.72
N VAL A 72 18.69 21.74 -1.04
CA VAL A 72 19.82 21.88 -1.95
C VAL A 72 21.05 22.21 -1.10
N LEU A 73 22.12 21.45 -1.29
CA LEU A 73 23.38 21.62 -0.60
C LEU A 73 24.39 22.23 -1.58
N HIS A 74 24.87 23.43 -1.26
CA HIS A 74 25.94 24.08 -1.99
C HIS A 74 27.27 23.79 -1.29
N GLN A 75 28.29 23.46 -2.07
CA GLN A 75 29.62 23.18 -1.54
C GLN A 75 30.29 24.47 -1.10
N VAL A 76 30.86 24.48 0.11
CA VAL A 76 31.63 25.62 0.62
C VAL A 76 33.09 25.27 0.83
N ASP A 77 33.96 26.25 0.62
CA ASP A 77 35.40 26.15 0.87
C ASP A 77 35.77 26.49 2.33
N ALA A 78 37.06 26.35 2.67
CA ALA A 78 37.59 26.68 4.00
C ALA A 78 37.40 28.15 4.40
N GLY A 79 37.16 29.05 3.44
CA GLY A 79 36.83 30.45 3.69
C GLY A 79 35.33 30.69 3.91
N GLY A 80 34.50 29.65 3.87
CA GLY A 80 33.05 29.75 3.98
C GLY A 80 32.37 30.32 2.73
N SER A 81 33.10 30.42 1.61
CA SER A 81 32.57 30.87 0.32
C SER A 81 32.08 29.67 -0.48
N ASP A 82 31.10 29.90 -1.37
CA ASP A 82 30.62 28.83 -2.25
C ASP A 82 31.75 28.45 -3.24
N VAL A 83 31.98 27.15 -3.41
CA VAL A 83 32.98 26.66 -4.38
C VAL A 83 32.48 26.96 -5.79
N ALA A 84 33.21 27.80 -6.51
CA ALA A 84 32.88 28.16 -7.88
C ALA A 84 32.83 26.92 -8.79
N ASP A 85 31.85 26.89 -9.70
CA ASP A 85 31.59 25.80 -10.66
C ASP A 85 31.31 24.42 -10.04
N ALA A 86 31.16 24.33 -8.72
CA ALA A 86 30.84 23.09 -8.05
C ALA A 86 29.35 22.75 -8.24
N PRO A 87 29.00 21.50 -8.60
CA PRO A 87 27.61 21.12 -8.72
C PRO A 87 26.93 21.15 -7.33
N ALA A 88 25.62 21.42 -7.33
CA ALA A 88 24.82 21.35 -6.13
C ALA A 88 24.35 19.90 -5.89
N ALA A 89 24.26 19.52 -4.62
CA ALA A 89 23.69 18.25 -4.21
C ALA A 89 22.26 18.42 -3.71
N TYR A 90 21.45 17.39 -3.82
CA TYR A 90 20.05 17.40 -3.40
C TYR A 90 19.80 16.30 -2.37
N VAL A 91 19.02 16.64 -1.35
CA VAL A 91 18.65 15.72 -0.27
C VAL A 91 17.19 15.91 0.09
N THR A 92 16.48 14.79 0.27
CA THR A 92 15.10 14.80 0.78
C THR A 92 15.10 14.16 2.15
N VAL A 93 14.79 14.96 3.16
CA VAL A 93 14.60 14.51 4.53
C VAL A 93 13.13 14.15 4.75
N PRO A 94 12.74 12.86 4.76
CA PRO A 94 11.41 12.47 5.21
C PRO A 94 11.08 13.09 6.56
N GLU A 95 9.86 13.61 6.65
CA GLU A 95 9.18 13.84 7.91
C GLU A 95 9.24 12.52 8.66
N ARG A 96 9.90 12.53 9.84
CA ARG A 96 9.64 11.44 10.78
C ARG A 96 8.14 11.45 10.92
N GLU A 97 7.48 10.34 10.62
CA GLU A 97 6.15 10.13 11.14
C GLU A 97 6.28 10.48 12.61
N SER A 98 5.74 11.64 12.98
CA SER A 98 5.45 11.91 14.36
C SER A 98 4.49 10.80 14.65
N ARG A 99 5.01 9.68 15.17
CA ARG A 99 4.19 8.69 15.82
C ARG A 99 3.31 9.58 16.67
N PRO A 100 1.99 9.64 16.42
CA PRO A 100 1.15 10.33 17.36
C PRO A 100 1.60 9.76 18.69
N GLN A 101 1.80 10.59 19.71
CA GLN A 101 1.59 10.08 21.06
C GLN A 101 0.11 9.66 21.10
N ALA A 102 -0.23 8.58 20.40
CA ALA A 102 -1.29 7.72 20.73
C ALA A 102 -0.88 7.28 22.13
N ASN A 103 -1.58 7.85 23.11
CA ASN A 103 -2.18 7.07 24.18
C ASN A 103 -1.87 5.59 23.99
N GLN A 104 -1.32 4.95 25.01
CA GLN A 104 -0.93 3.53 25.07
C GLN A 104 -1.96 2.56 24.43
N ASN A 105 -3.20 3.01 24.20
CA ASN A 105 -4.23 2.46 23.32
C ASN A 105 -3.80 2.14 21.86
N GLY A 106 -2.80 2.79 21.27
CA GLY A 106 -2.39 2.54 19.88
C GLY A 106 -1.76 1.17 19.65
N GLN A 107 -0.95 0.68 20.61
CA GLN A 107 -0.40 -0.68 20.55
C GLN A 107 -1.47 -1.74 20.79
N ALA A 108 -2.46 -1.46 21.64
CA ALA A 108 -3.62 -2.32 21.82
C ALA A 108 -4.47 -2.41 20.55
N ALA A 109 -4.64 -1.30 19.82
CA ALA A 109 -5.37 -1.29 18.55
C ALA A 109 -4.65 -2.08 17.44
N VAL A 110 -3.32 -1.97 17.35
CA VAL A 110 -2.52 -2.77 16.39
C VAL A 110 -2.52 -4.25 16.77
N GLN A 111 -2.40 -4.59 18.05
CA GLN A 111 -2.49 -5.98 18.52
C GLN A 111 -3.89 -6.57 18.33
N LEU A 112 -4.95 -5.79 18.58
CA LEU A 112 -6.32 -6.19 18.33
C LEU A 112 -6.58 -6.37 16.82
N ALA A 113 -6.08 -5.45 15.98
CA ALA A 113 -6.19 -5.58 14.52
C ALA A 113 -5.45 -6.82 14.02
N LEU A 114 -4.25 -7.11 14.56
CA LEU A 114 -3.49 -8.31 14.20
C LEU A 114 -4.17 -9.59 14.68
N ALA A 115 -4.74 -9.60 15.88
CA ALA A 115 -5.52 -10.72 16.40
C ALA A 115 -6.81 -10.96 15.59
N THR A 116 -7.50 -9.88 15.21
CA THR A 116 -8.69 -9.95 14.34
C THR A 116 -8.32 -10.47 12.96
N GLN A 117 -7.17 -10.05 12.42
CA GLN A 117 -6.66 -10.53 11.13
C GLN A 117 -6.31 -12.02 11.19
N GLN A 118 -5.68 -12.49 12.27
CA GLN A 118 -5.37 -13.91 12.46
C GLN A 118 -6.64 -14.76 12.59
N GLN A 119 -7.64 -14.30 13.35
CA GLN A 119 -8.94 -15.00 13.44
C GLN A 119 -9.66 -15.07 12.09
N THR A 120 -9.57 -14.01 11.28
CA THR A 120 -10.19 -14.00 9.95
C THR A 120 -9.53 -15.03 9.03
N ILE A 121 -8.21 -15.17 9.10
CA ILE A 121 -7.45 -16.18 8.34
C ILE A 121 -7.85 -17.59 8.77
N GLU A 122 -7.99 -17.85 10.08
CA GLU A 122 -8.41 -19.16 10.58
C GLU A 122 -9.83 -19.52 10.12
N VAL A 123 -10.78 -18.60 10.23
CA VAL A 123 -12.17 -18.83 9.78
C VAL A 123 -12.23 -19.08 8.27
N LEU A 124 -11.49 -18.31 7.47
CA LEU A 124 -11.41 -18.53 6.02
C LEU A 124 -10.77 -19.88 5.68
N SER A 125 -9.73 -20.29 6.40
CA SER A 125 -9.08 -21.59 6.20
C SER A 125 -10.01 -22.76 6.55
N GLY A 126 -10.80 -22.63 7.62
CA GLY A 126 -11.81 -23.61 8.01
C GLY A 126 -12.92 -23.74 6.98
N LEU A 127 -13.42 -22.62 6.45
CA LEU A 127 -14.42 -22.60 5.39
C LEU A 127 -13.92 -23.26 4.10
N LEU A 128 -12.68 -22.96 3.68
CA LEU A 128 -12.07 -23.59 2.51
C LEU A 128 -11.91 -25.10 2.70
N THR A 129 -11.49 -25.54 3.89
CA THR A 129 -11.36 -26.96 4.21
C THR A 129 -12.72 -27.67 4.19
N HIS A 130 -13.77 -27.04 4.72
CA HIS A 130 -15.13 -27.59 4.64
C HIS A 130 -15.68 -27.65 3.22
N LEU A 131 -15.39 -26.65 2.38
CA LEU A 131 -15.77 -26.66 0.96
C LEU A 131 -15.07 -27.80 0.21
N VAL A 132 -13.75 -27.95 0.39
CA VAL A 132 -13.00 -29.04 -0.26
C VAL A 132 -13.53 -30.40 0.20
N ASN A 133 -13.75 -30.61 1.49
CA ASN A 133 -14.29 -31.86 2.00
C ASN A 133 -15.74 -32.12 1.54
N GLY A 134 -16.57 -31.08 1.45
CA GLY A 134 -17.93 -31.17 0.91
C GLY A 134 -17.96 -31.50 -0.58
N THR A 135 -17.02 -30.98 -1.37
CA THR A 135 -16.91 -31.38 -2.78
C THR A 135 -16.45 -32.83 -2.94
N ALA A 136 -15.57 -33.31 -2.05
CA ALA A 136 -15.14 -34.71 -2.06
C ALA A 136 -16.30 -35.68 -1.71
N THR A 137 -17.15 -35.32 -0.75
CA THR A 137 -18.34 -36.14 -0.42
C THR A 137 -19.37 -36.12 -1.54
N LEU A 138 -19.61 -34.96 -2.17
CA LEU A 138 -20.47 -34.88 -3.35
C LEU A 138 -19.92 -35.70 -4.50
N GLN A 139 -18.62 -35.59 -4.81
CA GLN A 139 -18.01 -36.36 -5.89
C GLN A 139 -18.11 -37.86 -5.64
N LYS A 140 -17.91 -38.31 -4.39
CA LYS A 140 -18.07 -39.71 -4.01
C LYS A 140 -19.52 -40.19 -4.14
N ALA A 141 -20.49 -39.43 -3.64
CA ALA A 141 -21.91 -39.76 -3.79
C ALA A 141 -22.35 -39.78 -5.26
N THR A 142 -21.80 -38.89 -6.09
CA THR A 142 -22.07 -38.86 -7.54
C THR A 142 -21.49 -40.09 -8.22
N ALA A 143 -20.28 -40.50 -7.85
CA ALA A 143 -19.65 -41.72 -8.35
C ALA A 143 -20.43 -42.98 -7.94
N GLU A 144 -20.94 -43.06 -6.71
CA GLU A 144 -21.78 -44.16 -6.23
C GLU A 144 -23.13 -44.22 -6.96
N LEU A 145 -23.75 -43.06 -7.24
CA LEU A 145 -24.97 -43.00 -8.06
C LEU A 145 -24.73 -43.41 -9.51
N LEU A 146 -23.61 -43.01 -10.11
CA LEU A 146 -23.22 -43.43 -11.46
C LEU A 146 -22.95 -44.93 -11.54
N ALA A 147 -22.26 -45.51 -10.55
CA ALA A 147 -22.04 -46.95 -10.48
C ALA A 147 -23.36 -47.71 -10.32
N SER A 148 -24.23 -47.27 -9.41
CA SER A 148 -25.56 -47.87 -9.18
C SER A 148 -26.47 -47.76 -10.40
N GLY A 149 -26.40 -46.64 -11.13
CA GLY A 149 -27.14 -46.42 -12.39
C GLY A 149 -26.63 -47.28 -13.54
N SER A 150 -25.31 -47.49 -13.64
CA SER A 150 -24.69 -48.39 -14.63
C SER A 150 -25.11 -49.84 -14.42
N ASP A 151 -25.22 -50.29 -13.16
CA ASP A 151 -25.70 -51.64 -12.84
C ASP A 151 -27.19 -51.80 -13.18
N ALA A 152 -28.02 -50.79 -12.91
CA ALA A 152 -29.43 -50.80 -13.29
C ALA A 152 -29.65 -50.84 -14.82
N VAL A 153 -28.83 -50.12 -15.59
CA VAL A 153 -28.87 -50.14 -17.08
C VAL A 153 -28.38 -51.48 -17.64
N SER A 154 -27.38 -52.10 -17.02
CA SER A 154 -26.92 -53.43 -17.42
C SER A 154 -27.94 -54.53 -17.12
N ILE A 155 -28.63 -54.44 -15.98
CA ILE A 155 -29.73 -55.36 -15.64
C ILE A 155 -30.93 -55.14 -16.57
N ALA A 156 -31.25 -53.89 -16.91
CA ALA A 156 -32.31 -53.58 -17.88
C ALA A 156 -31.99 -54.04 -19.31
N SER A 157 -30.71 -54.03 -19.71
CA SER A 157 -30.27 -54.54 -21.02
C SER A 157 -30.26 -56.07 -21.10
N GLY A 158 -30.04 -56.77 -19.98
CA GLY A 158 -30.13 -58.23 -19.91
C GLY A 158 -31.57 -58.77 -19.83
N ALA A 159 -32.55 -57.94 -19.47
CA ALA A 159 -33.94 -58.33 -19.27
C ALA A 159 -34.78 -58.41 -20.56
N GLY A 160 -34.20 -58.11 -21.74
CA GLY A 160 -34.89 -58.22 -23.03
C GLY A 160 -36.20 -57.41 -23.06
N LEU A 161 -36.10 -56.08 -23.14
CA LEU A 161 -37.29 -55.26 -23.32
C LEU A 161 -37.98 -55.60 -24.66
N PRO A 162 -39.29 -55.91 -24.66
CA PRO A 162 -40.03 -56.16 -25.89
C PRO A 162 -40.12 -54.89 -26.75
N GLU A 163 -39.90 -55.10 -28.05
CA GLU A 163 -39.73 -54.14 -29.16
C GLU A 163 -40.99 -53.32 -29.52
N HIS A 164 -41.89 -53.04 -28.57
CA HIS A 164 -43.23 -52.48 -28.85
C HIS A 164 -43.47 -51.04 -28.41
N VAL A 165 -42.45 -50.29 -27.98
CA VAL A 165 -42.62 -48.88 -27.57
C VAL A 165 -41.74 -47.93 -28.40
N ALA A 166 -41.61 -48.21 -29.71
CA ALA A 166 -41.03 -47.27 -30.67
C ALA A 166 -42.09 -46.32 -31.30
N ALA A 167 -43.35 -46.39 -30.88
CA ALA A 167 -44.45 -45.65 -31.49
C ALA A 167 -45.28 -44.89 -30.45
N LEU A 168 -44.69 -43.84 -29.87
CA LEU A 168 -45.43 -42.70 -29.29
C LEU A 168 -44.42 -41.59 -28.95
N MET A 169 -43.87 -40.97 -29.99
CA MET A 169 -43.28 -39.64 -29.84
C MET A 169 -44.38 -38.59 -30.00
N PRO A 170 -44.78 -37.87 -28.93
CA PRO A 170 -45.45 -36.59 -29.10
C PRO A 170 -44.41 -35.57 -29.57
N LYS A 171 -44.61 -35.08 -30.79
CA LYS A 171 -43.93 -33.90 -31.33
C LYS A 171 -44.46 -32.68 -30.57
N GLY A 172 -43.78 -32.33 -29.47
CA GLY A 172 -44.06 -31.15 -28.65
C GLY A 172 -43.10 -30.04 -29.01
N ASP A 173 -43.51 -29.22 -29.98
CA ASP A 173 -43.09 -27.83 -30.07
C ASP A 173 -43.61 -27.12 -28.81
N ASP A 174 -42.74 -26.62 -27.93
CA ASP A 174 -42.94 -25.32 -27.30
C ASP A 174 -41.76 -24.84 -26.44
N ALA A 175 -41.60 -23.52 -26.49
CA ALA A 175 -40.60 -22.67 -25.89
C ALA A 175 -40.32 -22.89 -24.39
N ALA A 176 -39.03 -22.89 -24.04
CA ALA A 176 -38.57 -22.49 -22.70
C ALA A 176 -37.35 -21.58 -22.81
N LYS A 177 -37.58 -20.31 -22.49
CA LYS A 177 -36.60 -19.25 -22.34
C LYS A 177 -35.47 -19.70 -21.40
N GLY A 178 -34.23 -19.59 -21.87
CA GLY A 178 -33.05 -19.59 -21.02
C GLY A 178 -33.04 -18.32 -20.16
N GLY A 179 -33.45 -18.46 -18.90
CA GLY A 179 -33.22 -17.46 -17.86
C GLY A 179 -31.84 -17.68 -17.25
N SER A 180 -30.90 -16.80 -17.57
CA SER A 180 -29.55 -16.75 -17.03
C SER A 180 -29.58 -16.46 -15.52
N GLY A 181 -29.48 -17.51 -14.70
CA GLY A 181 -29.53 -17.44 -13.23
C GLY A 181 -28.26 -16.93 -12.54
N LEU A 182 -27.65 -15.84 -13.02
CA LEU A 182 -26.47 -15.24 -12.37
C LEU A 182 -26.65 -13.79 -11.91
N GLU A 183 -27.79 -13.14 -12.19
CA GLU A 183 -28.02 -11.75 -11.77
C GLU A 183 -28.57 -11.59 -10.34
N GLY A 184 -28.84 -12.70 -9.62
CA GLY A 184 -29.37 -12.67 -8.25
C GLY A 184 -28.35 -12.42 -7.14
N LEU A 185 -27.05 -12.61 -7.40
CA LEU A 185 -26.01 -12.47 -6.35
C LEU A 185 -25.48 -11.04 -6.19
N LEU A 186 -25.74 -10.16 -7.15
CA LEU A 186 -25.36 -8.74 -7.08
C LEU A 186 -26.42 -7.85 -6.42
N ASN A 187 -27.63 -8.37 -6.20
CA ASN A 187 -28.74 -7.63 -5.60
C ASN A 187 -29.00 -7.99 -4.12
N SER A 188 -28.05 -8.66 -3.47
CA SER A 188 -28.15 -8.97 -2.04
C SER A 188 -27.98 -7.68 -1.22
N PRO A 189 -28.93 -7.32 -0.33
CA PRO A 189 -28.85 -6.13 0.51
C PRO A 189 -27.63 -6.14 1.45
N VAL A 190 -27.04 -7.31 1.68
CA VAL A 190 -25.82 -7.49 2.48
C VAL A 190 -24.59 -6.97 1.72
N VAL A 191 -24.50 -7.18 0.40
CA VAL A 191 -23.38 -6.73 -0.44
C VAL A 191 -23.46 -5.21 -0.67
N ALA A 192 -24.66 -4.67 -0.86
CA ALA A 192 -24.90 -3.23 -0.98
C ALA A 192 -24.52 -2.47 0.31
N SER A 193 -24.76 -3.06 1.48
CA SER A 193 -24.42 -2.46 2.78
C SER A 193 -22.90 -2.46 3.05
N ALA A 194 -22.19 -3.51 2.62
CA ALA A 194 -20.73 -3.59 2.74
C ALA A 194 -20.00 -2.57 1.85
N LEU A 195 -20.49 -2.33 0.63
CA LEU A 195 -19.93 -1.32 -0.28
C LEU A 195 -20.22 0.12 0.18
N MET A 196 -21.39 0.39 0.76
CA MET A 196 -21.70 1.73 1.31
C MET A 196 -20.85 2.08 2.54
N GLY A 197 -20.54 1.10 3.39
CA GLY A 197 -19.65 1.32 4.55
C GLY A 197 -18.22 1.73 4.17
N LEU A 198 -17.67 1.14 3.09
CA LEU A 198 -16.34 1.47 2.59
C LEU A 198 -16.25 2.87 1.97
N ALA A 199 -17.31 3.33 1.30
CA ALA A 199 -17.34 4.68 0.71
C ALA A 199 -17.37 5.80 1.78
N GLN A 200 -17.94 5.52 2.95
CA GLN A 200 -18.04 6.51 4.03
C GLN A 200 -16.72 6.67 4.82
N ALA A 201 -15.86 5.65 4.82
CA ALA A 201 -14.53 5.70 5.44
C ALA A 201 -13.48 6.45 4.60
N MET A 202 -13.75 6.71 3.31
CA MET A 202 -12.85 7.43 2.41
C MET A 202 -13.19 8.92 2.22
N GLN A 203 -14.16 9.46 2.96
CA GLN A 203 -14.43 10.89 2.91
C GLN A 203 -13.29 11.64 3.61
N PRO A 204 -12.56 12.53 2.91
CA PRO A 204 -11.52 13.34 3.52
C PRO A 204 -12.15 14.23 4.62
N PRO A 205 -11.45 14.43 5.75
CA PRO A 205 -11.97 15.20 6.87
C PRO A 205 -12.35 16.61 6.40
N LYS A 206 -13.58 17.00 6.72
CA LYS A 206 -14.11 18.34 6.43
C LYS A 206 -13.14 19.39 7.00
N PRO A 207 -12.63 20.33 6.20
CA PRO A 207 -11.68 21.32 6.67
C PRO A 207 -12.30 22.16 7.79
N ALA A 208 -11.53 22.35 8.87
CA ALA A 208 -11.95 23.13 10.02
C ALA A 208 -12.32 24.56 9.60
N PRO A 209 -13.38 25.16 10.16
CA PRO A 209 -13.74 26.55 9.89
C PRO A 209 -12.59 27.46 10.31
N ALA A 210 -12.21 28.38 9.42
CA ALA A 210 -11.14 29.34 9.66
C ALA A 210 -11.43 30.19 10.91
N PRO A 211 -10.42 30.50 11.74
CA PRO A 211 -10.60 31.35 12.92
C PRO A 211 -11.01 32.77 12.48
N ASN A 212 -12.11 33.25 13.07
CA ASN A 212 -12.69 34.55 12.82
C ASN A 212 -11.69 35.67 13.23
N PRO A 213 -11.30 36.60 12.34
CA PRO A 213 -10.27 37.61 12.63
C PRO A 213 -10.71 38.76 13.55
N GLU A 214 -11.94 38.81 14.05
CA GLU A 214 -12.50 40.00 14.73
C GLU A 214 -12.45 39.99 16.28
N ARG A 215 -11.41 39.45 16.90
CA ARG A 215 -11.20 39.65 18.36
C ARG A 215 -9.75 39.94 18.73
N LYS A 216 -9.24 41.12 18.36
CA LYS A 216 -8.15 41.79 19.10
C LYS A 216 -8.26 43.30 18.98
N ALA A 217 -9.09 43.89 19.82
CA ALA A 217 -8.94 45.26 20.28
C ALA A 217 -9.71 45.38 21.60
N GLU A 218 -9.03 45.13 22.72
CA GLU A 218 -9.29 45.71 24.05
C GLU A 218 -8.43 44.98 25.08
N SER A 219 -7.21 45.49 25.27
CA SER A 219 -6.49 45.59 26.55
C SER A 219 -5.18 46.31 26.30
#